data_AF-A0A3B8IBB3-F1
#
_entry.id   AF-A0A3B8IBB3-F1
#
_cell.length_a   1.000
_cell.length_b   1.000
_cell.length_c   1.000
_cell.angle_alpha   90.00
_cell.angle_beta   90.00
_cell.angle_gamma   90.00
#
_symmetry.space_group_name_H-M   'P 1'
#
loop_
_entity.id
_entity.type
_entity.pdbx_description
1 polymer ?
#
loop_
_entity_poly.entity_id
_entity_poly.type
_entity_poly.pdbx_seq_one_letter_code
_entity_poly.pdbx_strand_id
1 'polypeptide(L)'
;LDIFKHVLDTFPTGLVACVSDSYDIFRAAGEYWGEELKTQVLEREGTLVIRPDSGDPIQTLLRLFDILFEKFGFTENEKGYKVLPPQVRVIQGDGVNYDSIRDMYAALKAAGISAENLVLGMGGALLQKLDRDTQKFAIKCSYAVVNGEPVVVQKSPVELDAQGNLAPSFKKSKGGRLKLVQTGGSFTTIMEGESPELKDELVTVFENGALTHEWTFEEVRERAVVVFKG
;
A
#
# COMPACT_ATOMS: atom_id res chain seq x y z
N LEU A 1 -20.99 -14.81 -21.20
CA LEU A 1 -20.81 -16.27 -21.01
C LEU A 1 -19.72 -16.85 -21.91
N ASP A 2 -19.87 -16.80 -23.24
CA ASP A 2 -18.90 -17.45 -24.16
C ASP A 2 -17.45 -16.98 -23.98
N ILE A 3 -17.23 -15.68 -23.77
CA ILE A 3 -15.89 -15.15 -23.49
C ILE A 3 -15.33 -15.68 -22.16
N PHE A 4 -16.16 -15.77 -21.12
CA PHE A 4 -15.74 -16.33 -19.83
C PHE A 4 -15.34 -17.79 -19.96
N LYS A 5 -16.14 -18.58 -20.68
CA LYS A 5 -15.82 -19.97 -21.00
C LYS A 5 -14.53 -20.08 -21.81
N HIS A 6 -14.37 -19.27 -22.85
CA HIS A 6 -13.16 -19.26 -23.66
C HIS A 6 -11.90 -18.94 -22.85
N VAL A 7 -11.98 -18.00 -21.91
CA VAL A 7 -10.89 -17.69 -20.97
C VAL A 7 -10.56 -18.92 -20.11
N LEU A 8 -11.57 -19.61 -19.58
CA LEU A 8 -11.38 -20.83 -18.81
C LEU A 8 -10.79 -21.98 -19.65
N ASP A 9 -11.18 -22.11 -20.90
CA ASP A 9 -10.68 -23.16 -21.81
C ASP A 9 -9.23 -22.87 -22.25
N THR A 10 -8.89 -21.60 -22.42
CA THR A 10 -7.55 -21.17 -22.87
C THR A 10 -6.49 -21.31 -21.78
N PHE A 11 -6.87 -21.06 -20.52
CA PHE A 11 -5.97 -21.08 -19.36
C PHE A 11 -6.43 -22.11 -18.32
N PRO A 12 -6.37 -23.42 -18.62
CA PRO A 12 -7.01 -24.47 -17.82
C PRO A 12 -6.45 -24.62 -16.40
N THR A 13 -5.21 -24.19 -16.17
CA THR A 13 -4.52 -24.25 -14.87
C THR A 13 -3.97 -22.88 -14.48
N GLY A 14 -3.59 -22.75 -13.21
CA GLY A 14 -3.02 -21.51 -12.67
C GLY A 14 -4.05 -20.44 -12.34
N LEU A 15 -3.57 -19.21 -12.19
CA LEU A 15 -4.40 -18.07 -11.79
C LEU A 15 -4.97 -17.35 -13.03
N VAL A 16 -6.27 -17.10 -13.03
CA VAL A 16 -6.96 -16.33 -14.08
C VAL A 16 -7.77 -15.23 -13.42
N ALA A 17 -7.40 -13.97 -13.66
CA ALA A 17 -8.20 -12.82 -13.24
C ALA A 17 -9.11 -12.34 -14.37
N CYS A 18 -10.43 -12.28 -14.11
CA CYS A 18 -11.41 -11.88 -15.12
C CYS A 18 -12.27 -10.71 -14.63
N VAL A 19 -12.15 -9.57 -15.34
CA VAL A 19 -13.10 -8.46 -15.20
C VAL A 19 -14.49 -8.97 -15.53
N SER A 20 -15.42 -8.80 -14.60
CA SER A 20 -16.73 -9.46 -14.66
C SER A 20 -17.91 -8.49 -14.61
N ASP A 21 -17.65 -7.18 -14.65
CA ASP A 21 -18.64 -6.11 -14.53
C ASP A 21 -18.87 -5.33 -15.82
N SER A 22 -18.48 -5.86 -16.98
CA SER A 22 -18.69 -5.21 -18.29
C SER A 22 -20.17 -4.88 -18.57
N TYR A 23 -21.09 -5.59 -17.95
CA TYR A 23 -22.54 -5.34 -18.04
C TYR A 23 -23.21 -5.38 -16.68
N ASP A 24 -23.04 -6.48 -15.94
CA ASP A 24 -23.63 -6.70 -14.62
C ASP A 24 -22.78 -7.72 -13.84
N ILE A 25 -22.07 -7.24 -12.81
CA ILE A 25 -21.22 -8.08 -11.97
C ILE A 25 -21.99 -9.12 -11.17
N PHE A 26 -23.19 -8.78 -10.71
CA PHE A 26 -23.99 -9.66 -9.85
C PHE A 26 -24.57 -10.80 -10.66
N ARG A 27 -25.04 -10.51 -11.87
CA ARG A 27 -25.45 -11.53 -12.84
C ARG A 27 -24.28 -12.40 -13.27
N ALA A 28 -23.12 -11.80 -13.56
CA ALA A 28 -21.92 -12.55 -13.92
C ALA A 28 -21.49 -13.52 -12.80
N ALA A 29 -21.49 -13.06 -11.55
CA ALA A 29 -21.15 -13.90 -10.40
C ALA A 29 -22.21 -14.98 -10.12
N GLY A 30 -23.49 -14.63 -10.22
CA GLY A 30 -24.62 -15.50 -9.90
C GLY A 30 -24.91 -16.55 -10.97
N GLU A 31 -25.21 -16.11 -12.20
CA GLU A 31 -25.68 -16.98 -13.30
C GLU A 31 -24.51 -17.57 -14.10
N TYR A 32 -23.45 -16.80 -14.36
CA TYR A 32 -22.39 -17.29 -15.24
C TYR A 32 -21.33 -18.07 -14.47
N TRP A 33 -20.63 -17.43 -13.53
CA TRP A 33 -19.62 -18.12 -12.72
C TRP A 33 -20.27 -19.12 -11.76
N GLY A 34 -21.33 -18.71 -11.07
CA GLY A 34 -21.98 -19.46 -10.00
C GLY A 34 -22.96 -20.55 -10.44
N GLU A 35 -23.32 -20.63 -11.72
CA GLU A 35 -24.20 -21.68 -12.26
C GLU A 35 -23.61 -22.31 -13.51
N GLU A 36 -23.64 -21.62 -14.65
CA GLU A 36 -23.27 -22.16 -15.97
C GLU A 36 -21.82 -22.68 -16.03
N LEU A 37 -20.89 -22.01 -15.36
CA LEU A 37 -19.46 -22.34 -15.34
C LEU A 37 -19.01 -22.92 -13.99
N LYS A 38 -19.91 -23.13 -13.03
CA LYS A 38 -19.55 -23.49 -11.65
C LYS A 38 -18.69 -24.73 -11.56
N THR A 39 -19.10 -25.81 -12.23
CA THR A 39 -18.35 -27.08 -12.24
C THR A 39 -16.95 -26.87 -12.81
N GLN A 40 -16.86 -26.18 -13.95
CA GLN A 40 -15.58 -25.89 -14.60
C GLN A 40 -14.66 -25.03 -13.72
N VAL A 41 -15.21 -24.14 -12.89
CA VAL A 41 -14.44 -23.32 -11.92
C VAL A 41 -13.96 -24.16 -10.73
N LEU A 42 -14.81 -25.01 -10.17
CA LEU A 42 -14.47 -25.82 -8.98
C LEU A 42 -13.48 -26.95 -9.30
N GLU A 43 -13.47 -27.46 -10.53
CA GLU A 43 -12.56 -28.53 -10.96
C GLU A 43 -11.18 -28.04 -11.42
N ARG A 44 -10.91 -26.72 -11.40
CA ARG A 44 -9.64 -26.17 -11.89
C ARG A 44 -8.47 -26.52 -10.97
N GLU A 45 -7.33 -26.84 -11.59
CA GLU A 45 -6.02 -26.79 -10.95
C GLU A 45 -5.50 -25.35 -10.91
N GLY A 46 -6.16 -24.51 -10.12
CA GLY A 46 -5.86 -23.08 -10.09
C GLY A 46 -6.97 -22.26 -9.43
N THR A 47 -6.94 -20.95 -9.67
CA THR A 47 -7.86 -20.01 -9.03
C THR A 47 -8.38 -19.01 -10.05
N LEU A 48 -9.71 -18.95 -10.18
CA LEU A 48 -10.42 -17.85 -10.80
C LEU A 48 -10.46 -16.68 -9.82
N VAL A 49 -10.03 -15.50 -10.27
CA VAL A 49 -10.12 -14.25 -9.54
C VAL A 49 -11.14 -13.34 -10.23
N ILE A 50 -12.32 -13.20 -9.63
CA ILE A 50 -13.40 -12.36 -10.14
C ILE A 50 -13.08 -10.90 -9.82
N ARG A 51 -13.10 -10.03 -10.83
CA ARG A 51 -12.76 -8.61 -10.68
C ARG A 51 -13.97 -7.71 -10.97
N PRO A 52 -14.59 -7.10 -9.95
CA PRO A 52 -15.35 -5.86 -10.12
C PRO A 52 -14.42 -4.68 -10.41
N ASP A 53 -14.85 -3.74 -11.24
CA ASP A 53 -14.09 -2.55 -11.65
C ASP A 53 -14.95 -1.28 -11.73
N SER A 54 -16.12 -1.27 -11.11
CA SER A 54 -17.05 -0.14 -11.08
C SER A 54 -18.00 -0.20 -9.87
N GLY A 55 -18.63 0.94 -9.55
CA GLY A 55 -19.62 1.07 -8.46
C GLY A 55 -19.01 1.51 -7.13
N ASP A 56 -19.81 1.45 -6.05
CA ASP A 56 -19.27 1.66 -4.70
C ASP A 56 -18.44 0.42 -4.29
N PRO A 57 -17.13 0.54 -4.00
CA PRO A 57 -16.28 -0.62 -3.75
C PRO A 57 -16.75 -1.48 -2.59
N ILE A 58 -17.28 -0.88 -1.51
CA ILE A 58 -17.66 -1.61 -0.30
C ILE A 58 -18.97 -2.36 -0.52
N GLN A 59 -20.01 -1.66 -0.98
CA GLN A 59 -21.32 -2.27 -1.22
C GLN A 59 -21.26 -3.33 -2.33
N THR A 60 -20.45 -3.08 -3.36
CA THR A 60 -20.21 -4.04 -4.45
C THR A 60 -19.56 -5.31 -3.90
N LEU A 61 -18.52 -5.19 -3.09
CA LEU A 61 -17.84 -6.35 -2.49
C LEU A 61 -18.77 -7.15 -1.57
N LEU A 62 -19.53 -6.50 -0.68
CA LEU A 62 -20.44 -7.20 0.22
C LEU A 62 -21.47 -8.01 -0.55
N ARG A 63 -22.17 -7.38 -1.50
CA ARG A 63 -23.18 -8.07 -2.32
C ARG A 63 -22.58 -9.16 -3.20
N LEU A 64 -21.39 -8.92 -3.75
CA LEU A 64 -20.68 -9.93 -4.54
C LEU A 64 -20.34 -11.15 -3.69
N PHE A 65 -19.79 -10.97 -2.49
CA PHE A 65 -19.47 -12.08 -1.60
C PHE A 65 -20.70 -12.85 -1.15
N ASP A 66 -21.82 -12.17 -0.85
CA ASP A 66 -23.08 -12.85 -0.52
C ASP A 66 -23.50 -13.81 -1.64
N ILE A 67 -23.46 -13.36 -2.89
CA ILE A 67 -23.77 -14.20 -4.07
C ILE A 67 -22.77 -15.35 -4.19
N LEU A 68 -21.47 -15.07 -4.07
CA LEU A 68 -20.45 -16.10 -4.22
C LEU A 68 -20.55 -17.17 -3.12
N PHE A 69 -20.87 -16.79 -1.89
CA PHE A 69 -21.12 -17.75 -0.80
C PHE A 69 -22.38 -18.57 -1.02
N GLU A 70 -23.45 -17.98 -1.55
CA GLU A 70 -24.66 -18.71 -1.93
C GLU A 70 -24.36 -19.73 -3.04
N LYS A 71 -23.62 -19.32 -4.09
CA LYS A 71 -23.38 -20.15 -5.27
C LYS A 71 -22.29 -21.18 -5.07
N PHE A 72 -21.16 -20.83 -4.45
CA PHE A 72 -20.00 -21.72 -4.32
C PHE A 72 -19.88 -22.37 -2.94
N GLY A 73 -20.62 -21.89 -1.94
CA GLY A 73 -20.44 -22.28 -0.55
C GLY A 73 -19.21 -21.63 0.09
N PHE A 74 -18.95 -21.98 1.35
CA PHE A 74 -17.78 -21.52 2.10
C PHE A 74 -17.40 -22.51 3.19
N THR A 75 -16.17 -22.36 3.69
CA THR A 75 -15.72 -22.88 4.98
C THR A 75 -15.54 -21.73 5.96
N GLU A 76 -15.43 -22.01 7.25
CA GLU A 76 -14.98 -21.04 8.24
C GLU A 76 -13.54 -21.36 8.64
N ASN A 77 -12.70 -20.32 8.73
CA ASN A 77 -11.33 -20.49 9.23
C ASN A 77 -11.30 -20.51 10.77
N GLU A 78 -10.11 -20.72 11.34
CA GLU A 78 -9.90 -20.79 12.80
C GLU A 78 -10.33 -19.52 13.57
N LYS A 79 -10.53 -18.40 12.86
CA LYS A 79 -10.99 -17.12 13.42
C LYS A 79 -12.51 -16.91 13.25
N GLY A 80 -13.24 -17.88 12.69
CA GLY A 80 -14.69 -17.82 12.47
C GLY A 80 -15.11 -16.96 11.27
N TYR A 81 -14.22 -16.73 10.30
CA TYR A 81 -14.53 -15.96 9.10
C TYR A 81 -14.75 -16.87 7.90
N LYS A 82 -15.72 -16.52 7.04
CA LYS A 82 -16.08 -17.26 5.84
C LYS A 82 -14.98 -17.18 4.78
N VAL A 83 -14.63 -18.32 4.18
CA VAL A 83 -13.61 -18.49 3.15
C VAL A 83 -14.22 -19.23 1.96
N LEU A 84 -14.07 -18.66 0.76
CA LEU A 84 -14.49 -19.29 -0.49
C LEU A 84 -13.61 -20.52 -0.80
N PRO A 85 -14.13 -21.50 -1.57
CA PRO A 85 -13.30 -22.57 -2.12
C PRO A 85 -12.01 -22.01 -2.75
N PRO A 86 -10.86 -22.72 -2.65
CA PRO A 86 -9.57 -22.19 -3.09
C PRO A 86 -9.53 -21.81 -4.58
N GLN A 87 -10.45 -22.34 -5.39
CA GLN A 87 -10.60 -22.03 -6.81
C GLN A 87 -11.26 -20.66 -7.08
N VAL A 88 -11.82 -19.98 -6.09
CA VAL A 88 -12.54 -18.71 -6.28
C VAL A 88 -12.01 -17.64 -5.33
N ARG A 89 -11.53 -16.53 -5.88
CA ARG A 89 -11.13 -15.33 -5.15
C ARG A 89 -11.66 -14.07 -5.83
N VAL A 90 -11.56 -12.94 -5.14
CA VAL A 90 -11.96 -11.64 -5.66
C VAL A 90 -10.77 -10.70 -5.67
N ILE A 91 -10.67 -9.85 -6.69
CA ILE A 91 -9.76 -8.70 -6.69
C ILE A 91 -10.55 -7.40 -6.89
N GLN A 92 -10.46 -6.47 -5.94
CA GLN A 92 -11.00 -5.11 -6.11
C GLN A 92 -9.91 -4.24 -6.72
N GLY A 93 -10.13 -3.74 -7.94
CA GLY A 93 -9.20 -2.85 -8.64
C GLY A 93 -9.63 -1.39 -8.68
N ASP A 94 -10.94 -1.13 -8.57
CA ASP A 94 -11.51 0.21 -8.66
C ASP A 94 -11.65 0.87 -7.28
N GLY A 95 -11.49 2.20 -7.23
CA GLY A 95 -11.66 2.99 -6.00
C GLY A 95 -10.68 2.67 -4.85
N VAL A 96 -9.63 1.88 -5.09
CA VAL A 96 -8.66 1.49 -4.06
C VAL A 96 -7.68 2.64 -3.78
N ASN A 97 -7.56 3.02 -2.51
CA ASN A 97 -6.61 4.00 -1.98
C ASN A 97 -6.31 3.69 -0.49
N TYR A 98 -5.39 4.44 0.12
CA TYR A 98 -4.97 4.22 1.51
C TYR A 98 -6.14 4.15 2.51
N ASP A 99 -7.11 5.05 2.39
CA ASP A 99 -8.27 5.10 3.30
C ASP A 99 -9.29 4.01 2.95
N SER A 100 -9.61 3.83 1.67
CA SER A 100 -10.62 2.85 1.26
C SER A 100 -10.21 1.40 1.53
N ILE A 101 -8.91 1.09 1.56
CA ILE A 101 -8.40 -0.23 2.01
C ILE A 101 -8.89 -0.54 3.44
N ARG A 102 -8.81 0.44 4.35
CA ARG A 102 -9.20 0.27 5.75
C ARG A 102 -10.70 0.06 5.87
N ASP A 103 -11.47 0.87 5.15
CA ASP A 103 -12.93 0.81 5.18
C ASP A 103 -13.47 -0.50 4.57
N MET A 104 -12.87 -0.96 3.46
CA MET A 104 -13.21 -2.25 2.86
C MET A 104 -12.97 -3.41 3.84
N TYR A 105 -11.79 -3.52 4.43
CA TYR A 105 -11.51 -4.62 5.37
C TYR A 105 -12.32 -4.51 6.67
N ALA A 106 -12.67 -3.29 7.12
CA ALA A 106 -13.58 -3.11 8.25
C ALA A 106 -14.98 -3.64 7.93
N ALA A 107 -15.51 -3.34 6.75
CA ALA A 107 -16.81 -3.83 6.30
C ALA A 107 -16.82 -5.36 6.13
N LEU A 108 -15.79 -5.94 5.49
CA LEU A 108 -15.65 -7.39 5.35
C LEU A 108 -15.59 -8.08 6.71
N LYS A 109 -14.80 -7.52 7.64
CA LYS A 109 -14.70 -8.04 9.00
C LYS A 109 -16.06 -8.01 9.72
N ALA A 110 -16.82 -6.92 9.59
CA ALA A 110 -18.16 -6.81 10.17
C ALA A 110 -19.16 -7.81 9.56
N ALA A 111 -18.99 -8.15 8.29
CA ALA A 111 -19.80 -9.14 7.58
C ALA A 111 -19.33 -10.60 7.80
N GLY A 112 -18.29 -10.84 8.61
CA GLY A 112 -17.76 -12.19 8.85
C GLY A 112 -17.03 -12.79 7.65
N ILE A 113 -16.50 -11.96 6.75
CA ILE A 113 -15.80 -12.37 5.52
C ILE A 113 -14.29 -12.37 5.76
N SER A 114 -13.61 -13.47 5.42
CA SER A 114 -12.16 -13.56 5.59
C SER A 114 -11.42 -12.68 4.59
N ALA A 115 -10.35 -12.02 5.06
CA ALA A 115 -9.42 -11.28 4.20
C ALA A 115 -8.71 -12.19 3.17
N GLU A 116 -8.67 -13.50 3.41
CA GLU A 116 -8.13 -14.51 2.48
C GLU A 116 -8.83 -14.53 1.12
N ASN A 117 -10.06 -14.01 1.05
CA ASN A 117 -10.86 -13.99 -0.17
C ASN A 117 -10.53 -12.84 -1.12
N LEU A 118 -9.88 -11.77 -0.62
CA LEU A 118 -9.75 -10.50 -1.34
C LEU A 118 -8.29 -10.09 -1.51
N VAL A 119 -7.92 -9.83 -2.75
CA VAL A 119 -6.71 -9.08 -3.13
C VAL A 119 -7.12 -7.68 -3.61
N LEU A 120 -6.23 -6.70 -3.47
CA LEU A 120 -6.48 -5.33 -3.89
C LEU A 120 -5.51 -4.93 -5.00
N GLY A 121 -6.03 -4.34 -6.08
CA GLY A 121 -5.25 -3.66 -7.10
C GLY A 121 -5.36 -2.15 -6.91
N MET A 122 -4.23 -1.44 -6.81
CA MET A 122 -4.21 0.02 -6.65
C MET A 122 -3.40 0.68 -7.77
N GLY A 123 -4.09 1.40 -8.65
CA GLY A 123 -3.48 2.11 -9.78
C GLY A 123 -3.06 3.53 -9.42
N GLY A 124 -3.77 4.53 -9.96
CA GLY A 124 -3.38 5.94 -9.84
C GLY A 124 -3.23 6.45 -8.40
N ALA A 125 -3.98 5.91 -7.43
CA ALA A 125 -3.82 6.28 -6.02
C ALA A 125 -2.47 5.83 -5.43
N LEU A 126 -1.88 4.75 -5.94
CA LEU A 126 -0.58 4.25 -5.51
C LEU A 126 0.57 5.03 -6.12
N LEU A 127 0.47 5.36 -7.41
CA LEU A 127 1.61 5.82 -8.20
C LEU A 127 1.53 7.29 -8.63
N GLN A 128 0.34 7.92 -8.62
CA GLN A 128 0.12 9.26 -9.21
C GLN A 128 -0.57 10.26 -8.28
N LYS A 129 -1.38 9.83 -7.31
CA LYS A 129 -2.03 10.73 -6.33
C LYS A 129 -1.15 10.95 -5.11
N LEU A 130 0.15 11.09 -5.34
CA LEU A 130 1.17 11.43 -4.35
C LEU A 130 1.95 12.63 -4.87
N ASP A 131 2.32 13.52 -3.96
CA ASP A 131 3.15 14.68 -4.26
C ASP A 131 4.29 14.84 -3.25
N ARG A 132 5.17 15.82 -3.51
CA ARG A 132 6.31 16.13 -2.64
C ARG A 132 5.88 16.41 -1.19
N ASP A 133 4.71 17.01 -1.01
CA ASP A 133 4.21 17.45 0.29
C ASP A 133 3.57 16.33 1.10
N THR A 134 3.18 15.23 0.45
CA THR A 134 2.62 14.02 1.08
C THR A 134 3.53 13.51 2.21
N GLN A 135 4.84 13.53 2.01
CA GLN A 135 5.85 13.22 3.04
C GLN A 135 6.68 14.44 3.45
N LYS A 136 6.30 15.64 3.00
CA LYS A 136 6.99 16.91 3.26
C LYS A 136 8.48 16.90 2.88
N PHE A 137 8.85 16.22 1.78
CA PHE A 137 10.23 16.15 1.31
C PHE A 137 10.79 17.55 1.04
N ALA A 138 11.96 17.85 1.61
CA ALA A 138 12.56 19.18 1.53
C ALA A 138 14.08 19.13 1.59
N ILE A 139 14.74 19.95 0.77
CA ILE A 139 16.18 20.23 0.83
C ILE A 139 16.38 21.64 1.39
N LYS A 140 17.29 21.80 2.35
CA LYS A 140 17.65 23.08 2.99
C LYS A 140 19.14 23.11 3.27
N CYS A 141 19.78 24.24 3.01
CA CYS A 141 21.13 24.50 3.52
C CYS A 141 21.08 24.61 5.04
N SER A 142 21.92 23.85 5.74
CA SER A 142 22.06 23.88 7.20
C SER A 142 23.40 24.43 7.67
N TYR A 143 24.42 24.47 6.81
CA TYR A 143 25.77 24.88 7.15
C TYR A 143 26.49 25.49 5.94
N ALA A 144 27.33 26.50 6.18
CA ALA A 144 28.19 27.11 5.18
C ALA A 144 29.54 27.48 5.80
N VAL A 145 30.55 27.71 4.96
CA VAL A 145 31.80 28.36 5.36
C VAL A 145 31.87 29.70 4.63
N VAL A 146 31.95 30.80 5.39
CA VAL A 146 31.98 32.16 4.86
C VAL A 146 33.28 32.83 5.32
N ASN A 147 34.14 33.22 4.39
CA ASN A 147 35.46 33.77 4.68
C ASN A 147 36.32 32.88 5.58
N GLY A 148 36.22 31.55 5.41
CA GLY A 148 36.93 30.57 6.23
C GLY A 148 36.25 30.20 7.53
N GLU A 149 35.19 30.92 7.92
CA GLU A 149 34.49 30.70 9.19
C GLU A 149 33.23 29.83 9.03
N PRO A 150 33.01 28.83 9.91
CA PRO A 150 31.80 28.02 9.91
C PRO A 150 30.57 28.84 10.32
N VAL A 151 29.49 28.75 9.54
CA VAL A 151 28.22 29.43 9.80
C VAL A 151 27.08 28.41 9.83
N VAL A 152 26.31 28.43 10.92
CA VAL A 152 25.04 27.70 11.02
C VAL A 152 24.00 28.43 10.19
N VAL A 153 23.44 27.74 9.20
CA VAL A 153 22.36 28.25 8.35
C VAL A 153 21.05 27.63 8.80
N GLN A 154 20.04 28.44 9.06
CA GLN A 154 18.74 27.95 9.48
C GLN A 154 17.63 28.90 9.00
N LYS A 155 16.53 28.33 8.51
CA LYS A 155 15.29 29.08 8.30
C LYS A 155 14.47 28.99 9.57
N SER A 156 14.03 30.12 10.11
CA SER A 156 13.09 30.19 11.24
C SER A 156 12.03 31.24 10.95
N PRO A 157 11.08 30.97 10.04
CA PRO A 157 10.07 31.95 9.68
C PRO A 157 9.05 32.12 10.81
N VAL A 158 8.49 33.32 10.89
CA VAL A 158 7.27 33.61 11.67
C VAL A 158 6.10 33.52 10.70
N GLU A 159 4.98 32.95 11.14
CA GLU A 159 3.74 32.86 10.38
C GLU A 159 2.56 33.39 11.20
N LEU A 160 1.40 33.59 10.58
CA LEU A 160 0.17 33.93 11.30
C LEU A 160 -0.58 32.63 11.62
N ASP A 161 -1.01 32.48 12.87
CA ASP A 161 -1.93 31.42 13.26
C ASP A 161 -3.34 31.66 12.67
N ALA A 162 -4.25 30.70 12.88
CA ALA A 162 -5.63 30.80 12.38
C ALA A 162 -6.41 31.99 12.98
N GLN A 163 -5.88 32.62 14.02
CA GLN A 163 -6.45 33.78 14.72
C GLN A 163 -5.75 35.09 14.34
N GLY A 164 -4.76 35.05 13.43
CA GLY A 164 -4.05 36.22 12.94
C GLY A 164 -2.92 36.71 13.87
N ASN A 165 -2.47 35.91 14.84
CA ASN A 165 -1.33 36.25 15.69
C ASN A 165 -0.02 35.71 15.10
N LEU A 166 1.07 36.43 15.31
CA LEU A 166 2.41 35.96 14.94
C LEU A 166 2.80 34.73 15.79
N ALA A 167 3.10 33.62 15.13
CA ALA A 167 3.52 32.36 15.73
C ALA A 167 4.77 31.79 15.01
N PRO A 168 5.64 31.04 15.71
CA PRO A 168 6.76 30.35 15.07
C PRO A 168 6.27 29.32 14.05
N SER A 169 6.83 29.34 12.85
CA SER A 169 6.40 28.44 11.79
C SER A 169 6.90 27.01 11.98
N PHE A 170 6.06 26.04 11.63
CA PHE A 170 6.46 24.62 11.50
C PHE A 170 7.54 24.38 10.44
N LYS A 171 7.85 25.40 9.60
CA LYS A 171 8.88 25.36 8.56
C LYS A 171 10.28 25.72 9.09
N LYS A 172 10.51 25.68 10.41
CA LYS A 172 11.84 25.82 10.99
C LYS A 172 12.73 24.66 10.54
N SER A 173 13.85 24.94 9.88
CA SER A 173 14.79 23.91 9.43
C SER A 173 15.75 23.50 10.56
N LYS A 174 16.45 22.37 10.43
CA LYS A 174 17.64 22.10 11.24
C LYS A 174 18.80 23.01 10.77
N GLY A 175 19.81 23.20 11.61
CA GLY A 175 21.01 23.99 11.33
C GLY A 175 22.26 23.25 11.81
N GLY A 176 23.41 23.56 11.23
CA GLY A 176 24.70 22.94 11.50
C GLY A 176 25.02 21.76 10.56
N ARG A 177 26.19 21.16 10.77
CA ARG A 177 26.53 19.84 10.22
C ARG A 177 25.76 18.78 11.01
N LEU A 178 25.05 17.92 10.31
CA LEU A 178 24.08 16.99 10.90
C LEU A 178 24.59 15.56 10.85
N LYS A 179 24.12 14.76 11.80
CA LYS A 179 24.40 13.34 11.96
C LYS A 179 23.11 12.62 12.33
N LEU A 180 22.90 11.41 11.80
CA LEU A 180 21.76 10.57 12.17
C LEU A 180 22.25 9.47 13.12
N VAL A 181 21.64 9.36 14.30
CA VAL A 181 22.01 8.35 15.29
C VAL A 181 20.82 7.47 15.64
N GLN A 182 21.08 6.23 16.03
CA GLN A 182 20.07 5.35 16.58
C GLN A 182 20.16 5.30 18.11
N THR A 183 19.07 5.67 18.79
CA THR A 183 18.97 5.67 20.26
C THR A 183 17.67 5.00 20.68
N GLY A 184 17.77 3.98 21.54
CA GLY A 184 16.59 3.28 22.06
C GLY A 184 15.71 2.63 20.99
N GLY A 185 16.30 2.19 19.87
CA GLY A 185 15.57 1.62 18.73
C GLY A 185 14.89 2.66 17.81
N SER A 186 15.09 3.96 18.05
CA SER A 186 14.57 5.05 17.22
C SER A 186 15.70 5.86 16.57
N PHE A 187 15.42 6.56 15.47
CA PHE A 187 16.39 7.45 14.83
C PHE A 187 16.22 8.89 15.30
N THR A 188 17.34 9.54 15.62
CA THR A 188 17.39 10.95 16.01
C THR A 188 18.43 11.69 15.16
N THR A 189 18.07 12.85 14.61
CA THR A 189 19.04 13.73 13.95
C THR A 189 19.59 14.75 14.93
N ILE A 190 20.90 14.73 15.13
CA ILE A 190 21.69 15.59 16.02
C ILE A 190 22.69 16.44 15.22
N MET A 191 23.31 17.43 15.86
CA MET A 191 24.51 18.05 15.28
C MET A 191 25.71 17.12 15.44
N GLU A 192 26.59 17.08 14.44
CA GLU A 192 27.72 16.15 14.37
C GLU A 192 28.61 16.15 15.64
N GLY A 193 28.75 17.30 16.31
CA GLY A 193 29.55 17.45 17.53
C GLY A 193 28.85 17.12 18.85
N GLU A 194 27.53 16.87 18.87
CA GLU A 194 26.77 16.68 20.13
C GLU A 194 27.04 15.33 20.79
N SER A 195 27.25 14.28 20.00
CA SER A 195 27.51 12.92 20.51
C SER A 195 28.52 12.21 19.57
N PRO A 196 29.82 12.52 19.73
CA PRO A 196 30.86 11.96 18.87
C PRO A 196 30.95 10.43 18.92
N GLU A 197 30.64 9.84 20.07
CA GLU A 197 30.70 8.41 20.36
C GLU A 197 29.62 7.58 19.67
N LEU A 198 28.48 8.19 19.33
CA LEU A 198 27.41 7.51 18.61
C LEU A 198 27.83 7.27 17.16
N LYS A 199 27.36 6.19 16.54
CA LYS A 199 27.61 5.96 15.11
C LYS A 199 26.75 6.93 14.28
N ASP A 200 27.32 7.49 13.20
CA ASP A 200 26.51 8.14 12.16
C ASP A 200 25.94 7.06 11.24
N GLU A 201 24.62 7.03 11.12
CA GLU A 201 23.90 6.11 10.25
C GLU A 201 23.82 6.63 8.81
N LEU A 202 24.20 7.88 8.55
CA LEU A 202 24.42 8.38 7.20
C LEU A 202 25.69 7.79 6.61
N VAL A 203 25.61 7.36 5.35
CA VAL A 203 26.73 6.80 4.60
C VAL A 203 26.94 7.65 3.35
N THR A 204 28.20 7.94 3.02
CA THR A 204 28.54 8.57 1.75
C THR A 204 28.17 7.63 0.60
N VAL A 205 27.25 8.04 -0.26
CA VAL A 205 26.82 7.28 -1.45
C VAL A 205 27.38 7.84 -2.76
N PHE A 206 27.83 9.09 -2.73
CA PHE A 206 28.40 9.78 -3.88
C PHE A 206 29.46 10.78 -3.40
N GLU A 207 30.63 10.75 -4.03
CA GLU A 207 31.73 11.65 -3.73
C GLU A 207 32.51 11.96 -5.02
N ASN A 208 32.73 13.25 -5.29
CA ASN A 208 33.58 13.73 -6.39
C ASN A 208 33.29 13.10 -7.78
N GLY A 209 32.01 12.91 -8.12
CA GLY A 209 31.61 12.37 -9.43
C GLY A 209 31.46 10.85 -9.48
N ALA A 210 31.75 10.13 -8.39
CA ALA A 210 31.67 8.68 -8.32
C ALA A 210 30.66 8.21 -7.27
N LEU A 211 29.97 7.11 -7.55
CA LEU A 211 29.22 6.36 -6.55
C LEU A 211 30.22 5.64 -5.64
N THR A 212 30.05 5.80 -4.32
CA THR A 212 30.90 5.15 -3.31
C THR A 212 30.23 3.95 -2.67
N HIS A 213 28.91 3.84 -2.79
CA HIS A 213 28.12 2.76 -2.23
C HIS A 213 26.85 2.54 -3.07
N GLU A 214 26.53 1.28 -3.34
CA GLU A 214 25.30 0.86 -4.03
C GLU A 214 24.58 -0.21 -3.20
N TRP A 215 23.28 -0.34 -3.42
CA TRP A 215 22.45 -1.38 -2.81
C TRP A 215 21.65 -2.12 -3.86
N THR A 216 21.49 -3.42 -3.66
CA THR A 216 20.57 -4.21 -4.48
C THR A 216 19.13 -3.95 -4.09
N PHE A 217 18.20 -4.28 -4.99
CA PHE A 217 16.78 -4.16 -4.69
C PHE A 217 16.36 -5.09 -3.53
N GLU A 218 16.97 -6.27 -3.45
CA GLU A 218 16.76 -7.25 -2.38
C GLU A 218 17.18 -6.70 -1.03
N GLU A 219 18.36 -6.08 -0.92
CA GLU A 219 18.83 -5.45 0.32
C GLU A 219 17.89 -4.33 0.79
N VAL A 220 17.37 -3.52 -0.15
CA VAL A 220 16.39 -2.48 0.18
C VAL A 220 15.09 -3.10 0.68
N ARG A 221 14.61 -4.19 0.05
CA ARG A 221 13.41 -4.92 0.49
C ARG A 221 13.59 -5.51 1.88
N GLU A 222 14.73 -6.13 2.17
CA GLU A 222 15.03 -6.71 3.48
C GLU A 222 15.00 -5.66 4.60
N ARG A 223 15.53 -4.46 4.35
CA ARG A 223 15.49 -3.35 5.33
C ARG A 223 14.10 -2.77 5.53
N ALA A 224 13.28 -2.78 4.48
CA ALA A 224 11.93 -2.22 4.50
C ALA A 224 10.88 -3.19 5.09
N VAL A 225 11.27 -4.40 5.48
CA VAL A 225 10.35 -5.38 6.08
C VAL A 225 9.75 -4.82 7.37
N VAL A 226 8.42 -4.74 7.39
CA VAL A 226 7.66 -4.42 8.60
C VAL A 226 7.46 -5.71 9.38
N VAL A 227 8.10 -5.81 10.55
CA VAL A 227 7.87 -6.93 11.48
C VAL A 227 6.61 -6.64 12.28
N PHE A 228 5.50 -7.29 11.92
CA PHE A 228 4.30 -7.28 12.75
C PHE A 228 4.56 -8.12 14.01
N LYS A 229 4.62 -7.46 15.16
CA LYS A 229 4.51 -8.15 16.44
C LYS A 229 3.04 -8.51 16.63
N GLY A 230 2.72 -9.79 16.46
CA GLY A 230 1.39 -10.34 16.70
C GLY A 230 0.95 -10.21 18.16
#